data_AF-A0A0R1PFG7-F1
#
_entry.id   AF-A0A0R1PFG7-F1
#
_cell.length_a   1.000
_cell.length_b   1.000
_cell.length_c   1.000
_cell.angle_alpha   90.00
_cell.angle_beta   90.00
_cell.angle_gamma   90.00
#
_symmetry.space_group_name_H-M   'P 1'
#
loop_
_entity.id
_entity.type
_entity.pdbx_description
1 polymer ?
#
loop_
_entity_poly.entity_id
_entity_poly.type
_entity_poly.pdbx_seq_one_letter_code
_entity_poly.pdbx_strand_id
1 'polypeptide(L)'
;MNWYDNPRMFLELKPLEQTILIAWIFNTLVPSKGINDRADSYQLKHRFSKSLLGFYISNGQFKGAMIIAGYNSKDMNNQNWHFNIRQSSITNLRKTNSNVISSKIKS
;
A
#
# COMPACT_ATOMS: atom_id res chain seq x y z
N MET A 1 2.80 -3.38 -21.20
CA MET A 1 2.91 -3.10 -19.75
C MET A 1 3.32 -1.65 -19.57
N ASN A 2 2.53 -0.83 -18.88
CA ASN A 2 2.92 0.54 -18.57
C ASN A 2 4.14 0.51 -17.62
N TRP A 3 5.19 1.29 -17.90
CA TRP A 3 6.41 1.34 -17.08
C TRP A 3 6.09 1.67 -15.62
N TYR A 4 5.13 2.57 -15.37
CA TYR A 4 4.69 2.97 -14.04
C TYR A 4 3.92 1.87 -13.28
N ASP A 5 3.62 0.73 -13.90
CA ASP A 5 2.99 -0.44 -13.29
C ASP A 5 3.98 -1.57 -12.98
N ASN A 6 5.25 -1.41 -13.35
CA ASN A 6 6.30 -2.40 -13.14
C ASN A 6 6.74 -2.43 -11.66
N PRO A 7 6.73 -3.59 -10.96
CA PRO A 7 7.17 -3.70 -9.57
C PRO A 7 8.61 -3.22 -9.32
N ARG A 8 9.49 -3.27 -10.32
CA ARG A 8 10.87 -2.78 -10.21
C ARG A 8 10.96 -1.28 -9.93
N MET A 9 9.90 -0.53 -10.23
CA MET A 9 9.83 0.91 -9.95
C MET A 9 10.02 1.25 -8.47
N PHE A 10 9.82 0.29 -7.55
CA PHE A 10 10.15 0.49 -6.14
C PHE A 10 11.62 0.89 -5.93
N LEU A 11 12.54 0.33 -6.72
CA LEU A 11 13.97 0.61 -6.61
C LEU A 11 14.34 2.04 -7.02
N GLU A 12 13.46 2.72 -7.77
CA GLU A 12 13.62 4.11 -8.18
C GLU A 12 13.25 5.10 -7.06
N LEU A 13 12.63 4.65 -5.97
CA LEU A 13 12.38 5.48 -4.79
C LEU A 13 13.68 5.76 -4.06
N LYS A 14 13.80 6.94 -3.45
CA LYS A 14 14.93 7.25 -2.55
C LYS A 14 14.92 6.29 -1.35
N PRO A 15 16.07 5.99 -0.72
CA PRO A 15 16.13 5.07 0.42
C PRO A 15 15.16 5.41 1.57
N LEU A 16 14.99 6.69 1.86
CA LEU A 16 14.03 7.15 2.87
C LEU A 16 12.57 6.87 2.45
N GLU A 17 12.23 7.11 1.18
CA GLU A 17 10.89 6.85 0.64
C GLU A 17 10.55 5.36 0.66
N GLN A 18 11.51 4.51 0.27
CA GLN A 18 11.39 3.05 0.40
C GLN A 18 11.09 2.65 1.85
N THR A 19 11.85 3.19 2.80
CA THR A 19 11.70 2.92 4.23
C THR A 19 10.32 3.33 4.74
N ILE A 20 9.85 4.54 4.40
CA ILE A 20 8.53 5.04 4.80
C ILE A 20 7.41 4.16 4.24
N LEU A 21 7.50 3.77 2.96
CA LEU A 21 6.48 2.93 2.32
C LEU A 21 6.43 1.53 2.95
N ILE A 22 7.58 0.89 3.17
CA ILE A 22 7.65 -0.43 3.82
C ILE A 22 7.14 -0.36 5.27
N ALA A 23 7.55 0.67 6.02
CA ALA A 23 7.06 0.88 7.37
C ALA A 23 5.53 1.06 7.39
N TRP A 24 4.96 1.83 6.46
CA TRP A 24 3.52 1.97 6.36
C TRP A 24 2.83 0.63 6.07
N ILE A 25 3.37 -0.17 5.16
CA ILE A 25 2.84 -1.50 4.83
C ILE A 25 2.79 -2.39 6.08
N PHE A 26 3.90 -2.50 6.82
CA PHE A 26 3.96 -3.35 8.02
C PHE A 26 3.08 -2.88 9.17
N ASN A 27 2.97 -1.56 9.36
CA ASN A 27 2.16 -1.00 10.44
C ASN A 27 0.66 -0.97 10.13
N THR A 28 0.27 -1.14 8.86
CA THR A 28 -1.11 -0.90 8.42
C THR A 28 -1.79 -2.14 7.86
N LEU A 29 -1.06 -2.96 7.12
CA LEU A 29 -1.58 -4.14 6.45
C LEU A 29 -1.25 -5.37 7.29
N VAL A 30 -2.27 -6.18 7.57
CA VAL A 30 -2.10 -7.44 8.30
C VAL A 30 -2.18 -8.59 7.31
N PRO A 31 -1.20 -9.51 7.28
CA PRO A 31 -1.24 -10.69 6.41
C PRO A 31 -2.46 -11.59 6.64
N SER A 32 -2.93 -12.21 5.57
CA SER A 32 -4.01 -13.18 5.52
C SER A 32 -3.55 -14.46 4.82
N LYS A 33 -4.26 -15.57 5.07
CA LYS A 33 -4.04 -16.84 4.36
C LYS A 33 -4.57 -16.81 2.93
N GLY A 34 -5.61 -16.02 2.67
CA GLY A 34 -6.25 -15.91 1.35
C GLY A 34 -6.07 -14.53 0.73
N ILE A 35 -6.21 -14.46 -0.59
CA ILE A 35 -6.22 -13.20 -1.34
C ILE A 35 -7.48 -12.41 -1.03
N ASN A 36 -7.32 -11.11 -0.87
CA ASN A 36 -8.40 -10.16 -0.70
C ASN A 36 -8.66 -9.41 -2.01
N ASP A 37 -9.89 -9.49 -2.50
CA ASP A 37 -10.35 -8.87 -3.74
C ASP A 37 -11.10 -7.54 -3.53
N ARG A 38 -11.26 -7.07 -2.29
CA ARG A 38 -12.00 -5.83 -2.00
C ARG A 38 -11.19 -4.55 -2.16
N ALA A 39 -9.86 -4.65 -2.24
CA ALA A 39 -9.00 -3.53 -2.60
C ALA A 39 -7.78 -4.03 -3.37
N ASP A 40 -7.49 -3.32 -4.45
CA ASP A 40 -6.34 -3.60 -5.31
C ASP A 40 -5.16 -2.66 -5.01
N SER A 41 -4.03 -2.91 -5.67
CA SER A 41 -2.81 -2.11 -5.56
C SER A 41 -3.03 -0.62 -5.84
N TYR A 42 -3.95 -0.28 -6.75
CA TYR A 42 -4.26 1.10 -7.10
C TYR A 42 -5.01 1.82 -5.97
N GLN A 43 -5.99 1.17 -5.37
CA GLN A 43 -6.69 1.73 -4.22
C GLN A 43 -5.78 1.84 -3.01
N LEU A 44 -4.94 0.83 -2.77
CA LEU A 44 -4.02 0.80 -1.62
C LEU A 44 -2.91 1.84 -1.74
N LYS A 45 -2.31 2.04 -2.92
CA LYS A 45 -1.30 3.09 -3.12
C LYS A 45 -1.87 4.48 -2.83
N HIS A 46 -3.13 4.73 -3.22
CA HIS A 46 -3.81 6.00 -2.94
C HIS A 46 -4.03 6.22 -1.44
N ARG A 47 -4.25 5.14 -0.68
CA ARG A 47 -4.36 5.21 0.79
C ARG A 47 -3.03 5.53 1.43
N PHE A 48 -1.93 4.95 0.94
CA PHE A 48 -0.59 5.34 1.36
C PHE A 48 -0.33 6.82 1.07
N SER A 49 -0.53 7.26 -0.19
CA SER A 49 -0.26 8.65 -0.59
C SER A 49 -1.07 9.69 0.16
N LYS A 50 -2.23 9.32 0.72
CA LYS A 50 -3.09 10.20 1.54
C LYS A 50 -2.84 10.08 3.05
N SER A 51 -1.92 9.22 3.48
CA SER A 51 -1.58 9.04 4.89
C SER A 51 -0.66 10.15 5.40
N LEU A 52 -0.48 10.27 6.72
CA LEU A 52 0.24 11.37 7.37
C LEU A 52 1.68 11.58 6.84
N LEU A 53 2.40 10.48 6.58
CA LEU A 53 3.75 10.49 6.02
C LEU A 53 3.77 10.02 4.56
N GLY A 54 2.59 9.96 3.95
CA GLY A 54 2.41 9.52 2.58
C GLY A 54 2.95 10.52 1.56
N PHE A 55 3.38 10.00 0.43
CA PHE A 55 3.75 10.79 -0.75
C PHE A 55 3.25 10.09 -2.01
N TYR A 56 3.30 10.80 -3.14
CA TYR A 56 2.84 10.25 -4.41
C TYR A 56 3.74 9.09 -4.87
N ILE A 57 3.11 7.96 -5.19
CA ILE A 57 3.80 6.80 -5.76
C ILE A 57 3.03 6.22 -6.95
N SER A 58 3.78 5.62 -7.86
CA SER A 58 3.24 4.81 -8.93
C SER A 58 2.65 3.50 -8.41
N ASN A 59 1.84 2.85 -9.23
CA ASN A 59 1.27 1.55 -8.87
C ASN A 59 2.35 0.46 -8.85
N GLY A 60 3.34 0.55 -9.74
CA GLY A 60 4.53 -0.30 -9.74
C GLY A 60 5.34 -0.19 -8.45
N GLN A 61 5.60 1.02 -7.96
CA GLN A 61 6.28 1.24 -6.67
C GLN A 61 5.56 0.54 -5.51
N PHE A 62 4.24 0.68 -5.45
CA PHE A 62 3.45 0.02 -4.41
C PHE A 62 3.51 -1.51 -4.53
N LYS A 63 3.36 -2.06 -5.74
CA LYS A 63 3.47 -3.51 -5.97
C LYS A 63 4.83 -4.06 -5.56
N GLY A 64 5.91 -3.38 -5.95
CA GLY A 64 7.27 -3.77 -5.57
C GLY A 64 7.46 -3.80 -4.05
N ALA A 65 6.97 -2.77 -3.36
CA ALA A 65 7.02 -2.71 -1.90
C ALA A 65 6.25 -3.88 -1.24
N MET A 66 5.07 -4.24 -1.75
CA MET A 66 4.28 -5.37 -1.24
C MET A 66 5.02 -6.71 -1.41
N ILE A 67 5.69 -6.93 -2.55
CA ILE A 67 6.51 -8.12 -2.78
C ILE A 67 7.68 -8.18 -1.79
N ILE A 68 8.41 -7.06 -1.63
CA ILE A 68 9.55 -6.97 -0.71
C ILE A 68 9.11 -7.18 0.74
N ALA A 69 7.92 -6.71 1.10
CA ALA A 69 7.30 -6.91 2.40
C ALA A 69 6.74 -8.35 2.60
N GLY A 70 6.88 -9.26 1.63
CA GLY A 70 6.50 -10.67 1.76
C GLY A 70 5.03 -10.97 1.50
N TYR A 71 4.29 -10.06 0.86
CA TYR A 71 2.90 -10.31 0.48
C TYR A 71 2.81 -11.03 -0.87
N ASN A 72 1.82 -11.92 -0.98
CA ASN A 72 1.51 -12.69 -2.18
C ASN A 72 0.37 -12.03 -2.96
N SER A 73 0.40 -12.18 -4.29
CA SER A 73 -0.68 -11.75 -5.19
C SER A 73 -1.06 -12.88 -6.15
N LYS A 74 -2.35 -12.96 -6.52
CA LYS A 74 -2.84 -13.97 -7.50
C LYS A 74 -2.76 -13.50 -8.96
N ASP A 75 -2.64 -12.19 -9.20
CA ASP A 75 -2.87 -11.58 -10.52
C ASP A 75 -1.69 -10.73 -10.98
N MET A 76 -0.47 -11.29 -10.94
CA MET A 76 0.76 -10.52 -11.25
C MET A 76 0.82 -10.01 -12.70
N ASN A 77 0.03 -10.59 -13.61
CA ASN A 77 -0.06 -10.15 -15.01
C ASN A 77 -1.05 -9.00 -15.23
N ASN A 78 -1.86 -8.65 -14.22
CA ASN A 78 -2.86 -7.58 -14.34
C ASN A 78 -2.27 -6.20 -13.98
N GLN A 79 -2.94 -5.15 -14.45
CA GLN A 79 -2.58 -3.78 -14.09
C GLN A 79 -2.79 -3.52 -12.59
N ASN A 80 -3.86 -4.04 -11.99
CA ASN A 80 -4.14 -3.86 -10.57
C ASN A 80 -4.05 -5.22 -9.87
N TRP A 81 -3.30 -5.27 -8.76
CA TRP A 81 -3.01 -6.51 -8.06
C TRP A 81 -3.80 -6.62 -6.76
N HIS A 82 -4.28 -7.83 -6.48
CA HIS A 82 -4.93 -8.17 -5.21
C HIS A 82 -3.94 -8.94 -4.33
N PHE A 83 -3.89 -8.61 -3.04
CA PHE A 83 -2.90 -9.18 -2.11
C PHE A 83 -3.55 -10.01 -1.01
N ASN A 84 -2.77 -10.88 -0.37
CA ASN A 84 -3.18 -11.65 0.80
C ASN A 84 -3.22 -10.79 2.09
N ILE A 85 -4.10 -9.79 2.12
CA ILE A 85 -4.28 -8.87 3.26
C ILE A 85 -5.61 -9.12 3.98
N ARG A 86 -5.65 -8.93 5.29
CA ARG A 86 -6.91 -9.02 6.04
C ARG A 86 -7.84 -7.88 5.63
N GLN A 87 -9.12 -8.20 5.45
CA GLN A 87 -10.14 -7.20 5.12
C GLN A 87 -10.24 -6.08 6.15
N SER A 88 -10.04 -6.40 7.43
CA SER A 88 -10.06 -5.42 8.52
C SER A 88 -9.02 -4.32 8.34
N SER A 89 -7.85 -4.61 7.74
CA SER A 89 -6.85 -3.59 7.41
C SER A 89 -7.40 -2.56 6.42
N ILE A 90 -8.21 -2.98 5.45
CA ILE A 90 -8.83 -2.10 4.45
C ILE A 90 -9.93 -1.24 5.09
N THR A 91 -10.74 -1.83 5.97
CA THR A 91 -11.88 -1.15 6.60
C THR A 91 -11.42 -0.21 7.72
N ASN A 92 -10.42 -0.60 8.49
CA ASN A 92 -9.90 0.17 9.63
C ASN A 92 -8.86 1.22 9.23
N LEU A 93 -8.42 1.26 7.97
CA LEU A 93 -7.60 2.35 7.43
C LEU A 93 -8.27 3.74 7.60
N ARG A 94 -9.61 3.80 7.65
CA ARG A 94 -10.37 5.03 7.99
C ARG A 94 -10.35 5.38 9.48
N LYS A 95 -9.93 4.44 10.34
CA LYS A 95 -9.91 4.52 11.82
C LYS A 95 -8.50 4.49 12.41
N THR A 96 -7.44 4.64 11.60
CA THR A 96 -6.08 4.73 12.15
C THR A 96 -5.90 6.03 12.95
N ASN A 97 -5.05 5.99 13.98
CA ASN A 97 -4.77 7.13 14.85
C ASN A 97 -4.34 8.39 14.07
N SER A 98 -3.69 8.25 12.91
CA SER A 98 -3.36 9.39 12.04
C SER A 98 -4.60 10.14 11.54
N ASN A 99 -5.68 9.44 11.21
CA ASN A 99 -6.94 10.09 10.81
C ASN A 99 -7.63 10.73 12.02
N VAL A 100 -7.63 10.07 13.17
CA VAL A 100 -8.16 10.60 14.44
C VAL A 100 -7.42 11.87 14.89
N ILE A 101 -6.09 11.89 14.78
CA ILE A 101 -5.26 13.06 15.11
C ILE A 101 -5.54 14.19 14.10
N SER A 102 -5.62 13.88 12.80
CA SER A 102 -5.95 14.88 11.77
C SER A 102 -7.34 15.50 11.94
N SER A 103 -8.33 14.74 12.42
CA SER A 103 -9.68 15.26 12.71
C SER A 103 -9.72 16.10 13.98
N LYS A 104 -8.86 15.80 14.97
CA LYS A 104 -8.77 16.56 16.23
C LYS A 104 -8.00 17.87 16.10
N ILE A 105 -7.09 17.99 15.12
CA ILE A 105 -6.32 19.21 14.87
C ILE A 105 -7.13 20.25 14.07
N LYS A 106 -8.18 19.82 13.35
CA LYS A 106 -9.04 20.68 12.52
C LYS A 106 -10.31 21.19 13.22
N SER A 107 -10.52 20.85 14.49
CA SER A 107 -11.60 21.32 15.36
C SER A 107 -11.08 22.29 16.40
#